data_AF-A0A969QYU9-F1
#
_entry.id   AF-A0A969QYU9-F1
#
_cell.length_a   1.000
_cell.length_b   1.000
_cell.length_c   1.000
_cell.angle_alpha   90.00
_cell.angle_beta   90.00
_cell.angle_gamma   90.00
#
_symmetry.space_group_name_H-M   'P 1'
#
loop_
_entity.id
_entity.type
_entity.pdbx_description
1 polymer ?
#
loop_
_entity_poly.entity_id
_entity_poly.type
_entity_poly.pdbx_seq_one_letter_code
_entity_poly.pdbx_strand_id
1 'polypeptide(L)'
;MDRERREFIQRRQQALNERMMQRMRGILEEIRKLVEEKAKADNFDYVIDKSGTSASQVPFLLYSKDSSDITPSILKDLNKDAPEGSLIKEGEEAPKLEIPATTPAPTGAGN
;
A
#
# COMPACT_ATOMS: atom_id res chain seq x y z
N MET A 1 -26.30 27.91 1.60
CA MET A 1 -24.91 28.36 1.75
C MET A 1 -24.04 27.38 2.56
N ASP A 2 -24.13 27.29 3.90
CA ASP A 2 -23.20 26.42 4.66
C ASP A 2 -23.44 24.91 4.48
N ARG A 3 -24.70 24.48 4.32
CA ARG A 3 -25.04 23.07 4.05
C ARG A 3 -24.50 22.61 2.69
N GLU A 4 -24.72 23.39 1.64
CA GLU A 4 -24.22 23.09 0.28
C GLU A 4 -22.70 23.07 0.22
N ARG A 5 -22.02 23.99 0.93
CA ARG A 5 -20.55 23.99 1.03
C ARG A 5 -20.04 22.71 1.71
N ARG A 6 -20.66 22.30 2.83
CA ARG A 6 -20.27 21.06 3.54
C ARG A 6 -20.50 19.82 2.67
N GLU A 7 -21.65 19.71 2.02
CA GLU A 7 -21.95 18.60 1.12
C GLU A 7 -20.99 18.55 -0.08
N PHE A 8 -20.62 19.71 -0.64
CA PHE A 8 -19.63 19.78 -1.70
C PHE A 8 -18.25 19.29 -1.26
N ILE A 9 -17.79 19.69 -0.07
CA ILE A 9 -16.52 19.22 0.50
C ILE A 9 -16.56 17.71 0.76
N GLN A 10 -17.65 17.20 1.36
CA GLN A 10 -17.81 15.77 1.63
C GLN A 10 -17.76 14.94 0.33
N ARG A 11 -18.50 15.35 -0.71
CA ARG A 11 -18.47 14.66 -2.01
C ARG A 11 -17.08 14.65 -2.64
N ARG A 12 -16.35 15.78 -2.57
CA ARG A 12 -14.97 15.84 -3.07
C ARG A 12 -14.03 14.93 -2.29
N GLN A 13 -14.16 14.89 -0.96
CA GLN A 13 -13.33 14.03 -0.13
C GLN A 13 -13.61 12.55 -0.42
N GLN A 14 -14.88 12.17 -0.56
CA GLN A 14 -15.24 10.81 -0.90
C GLN A 14 -14.68 10.40 -2.26
N ALA A 15 -14.88 11.22 -3.30
CA ALA A 15 -14.35 10.95 -4.63
C ALA A 15 -12.81 10.87 -4.65
N LEU A 16 -12.13 11.68 -3.83
CA LEU A 16 -10.67 11.61 -3.67
C LEU A 16 -10.25 10.28 -3.02
N ASN A 17 -10.92 9.88 -1.93
CA ASN A 17 -10.63 8.63 -1.22
C ASN A 17 -10.87 7.42 -2.12
N GLU A 18 -11.96 7.40 -2.89
CA GLU A 18 -12.26 6.33 -3.84
C GLU A 18 -11.18 6.20 -4.92
N ARG A 19 -10.74 7.32 -5.49
CA ARG A 19 -9.63 7.34 -6.46
C ARG A 19 -8.32 6.84 -5.84
N MET A 20 -8.03 7.25 -4.61
CA MET A 20 -6.84 6.79 -3.89
C MET A 20 -6.89 5.27 -3.68
N MET A 21 -8.02 4.73 -3.20
CA MET A 21 -8.20 3.30 -2.99
C MET A 21 -8.09 2.50 -4.29
N GLN A 22 -8.68 2.99 -5.38
CA GLN A 22 -8.54 2.36 -6.71
C GLN A 22 -7.08 2.34 -7.16
N ARG A 23 -6.36 3.45 -7.01
CA ARG A 23 -4.94 3.52 -7.35
C ARG A 23 -4.09 2.58 -6.51
N MET A 24 -4.35 2.50 -5.20
CA MET A 24 -3.65 1.59 -4.30
C MET A 24 -3.88 0.12 -4.67
N ARG A 25 -5.11 -0.25 -5.05
CA ARG A 25 -5.39 -1.60 -5.53
C ARG A 25 -4.60 -1.94 -6.79
N GLY A 26 -4.58 -1.03 -7.77
CA GLY A 26 -3.80 -1.23 -9.00
C GLY A 26 -2.30 -1.43 -8.73
N ILE A 27 -1.72 -0.62 -7.84
CA ILE A 27 -0.31 -0.76 -7.45
C ILE A 27 -0.05 -2.11 -6.77
N LEU A 28 -0.93 -2.54 -5.85
CA LEU A 28 -0.78 -3.84 -5.18
C LEU A 28 -0.93 -5.02 -6.14
N GLU A 29 -1.80 -4.92 -7.15
CA GLU A 29 -1.94 -5.93 -8.21
C GLU A 29 -0.67 -6.04 -9.06
N GLU A 30 -0.09 -4.90 -9.44
CA GLU A 30 1.18 -4.85 -10.18
C GLU A 30 2.33 -5.48 -9.39
N ILE A 31 2.48 -5.11 -8.11
CA ILE A 31 3.49 -5.69 -7.22
C ILE A 31 3.30 -7.20 -7.10
N ARG A 32 2.06 -7.69 -6.89
CA ARG A 32 1.79 -9.14 -6.79
C ARG A 32 2.21 -9.88 -8.05
N LYS A 33 1.91 -9.33 -9.22
CA LYS A 33 2.29 -9.94 -10.49
C LYS A 33 3.81 -10.05 -10.63
N LEU A 34 4.55 -8.99 -10.30
CA LEU A 34 6.02 -9.02 -10.32
C LEU A 34 6.58 -10.04 -9.33
N VAL A 35 6.02 -10.11 -8.12
CA VAL A 35 6.42 -11.10 -7.11
C VAL A 35 6.17 -12.52 -7.61
N GLU A 36 5.01 -12.81 -8.21
CA GLU A 36 4.72 -14.14 -8.77
C GLU A 36 5.66 -14.52 -9.92
N GLU A 37 5.94 -13.59 -10.83
CA GLU A 37 6.87 -13.81 -11.95
C GLU A 37 8.28 -14.11 -11.44
N LYS A 38 8.77 -13.32 -10.47
CA LYS A 38 10.07 -13.51 -9.85
C LYS A 38 10.14 -14.82 -9.06
N ALA A 39 9.09 -15.14 -8.30
CA ALA A 39 9.00 -16.37 -7.53
C ALA A 39 9.14 -17.61 -8.42
N LYS A 40 8.43 -17.61 -9.55
CA LYS A 40 8.49 -18.70 -10.55
C LYS A 40 9.87 -18.76 -11.23
N ALA A 41 10.44 -17.62 -11.61
CA ALA A 41 11.74 -17.57 -12.29
C ALA A 41 12.87 -18.10 -11.40
N ASP A 42 12.83 -17.79 -10.11
CA ASP A 42 13.87 -18.17 -9.14
C ASP A 42 13.58 -19.50 -8.42
N ASN A 43 12.46 -20.17 -8.75
CA ASN A 43 12.00 -21.43 -8.14
C ASN A 43 11.78 -21.35 -6.61
N PHE A 44 11.14 -20.28 -6.14
CA PHE A 44 10.69 -20.19 -4.75
C PHE A 44 9.40 -20.99 -4.55
N ASP A 45 9.36 -21.84 -3.52
CA ASP A 45 8.13 -22.54 -3.11
C ASP A 45 7.13 -21.60 -2.42
N TYR A 46 7.65 -20.65 -1.63
CA TYR A 46 6.86 -19.72 -0.84
C TYR A 46 7.49 -18.33 -0.83
N VAL A 47 6.66 -17.30 -0.94
CA VAL A 47 7.03 -15.91 -0.69
C VAL A 47 6.14 -15.38 0.44
N ILE A 48 6.76 -14.75 1.44
CA ILE A 48 6.08 -14.27 2.63
C ILE A 48 6.34 -12.77 2.76
N ASP A 49 5.27 -12.00 2.97
CA ASP A 49 5.37 -10.58 3.31
C ASP A 49 5.85 -10.41 4.76
N LYS A 50 7.07 -9.91 4.94
CA LYS A 50 7.69 -9.64 6.25
C LYS A 50 6.96 -8.56 7.04
N SER A 51 6.24 -7.65 6.37
CA SER A 51 5.47 -6.58 7.01
C SER A 51 4.11 -7.03 7.52
N GLY A 52 3.63 -8.19 7.08
CA GLY A 52 2.30 -8.65 7.40
C GLY A 52 2.15 -8.96 8.88
N THR A 53 0.98 -8.64 9.41
CA THR A 53 0.57 -8.94 10.79
C THR A 53 -0.62 -9.87 10.79
N SER A 54 -0.77 -10.65 11.86
CA SER A 54 -1.98 -11.44 12.10
C SER A 54 -3.21 -10.55 12.34
N ALA A 55 -4.39 -11.15 12.38
CA ALA A 55 -5.64 -10.46 12.73
C ALA A 55 -5.57 -9.74 14.10
N SER A 56 -4.76 -10.26 15.02
CA SER A 56 -4.51 -9.65 16.34
C SER A 56 -3.37 -8.62 16.32
N GLN A 57 -2.91 -8.17 15.15
CA GLN A 57 -1.79 -7.23 14.97
C GLN A 57 -0.43 -7.71 15.49
N VAL A 58 -0.29 -9.02 15.71
CA VAL A 58 0.99 -9.62 16.12
C VAL A 58 1.77 -10.03 14.86
N PRO A 59 3.08 -9.73 14.74
CA PRO A 59 3.92 -10.21 13.66
C PRO A 59 3.90 -11.74 13.59
N PHE A 60 3.62 -12.30 12.42
CA PHE A 60 3.58 -13.76 12.26
C PHE A 60 4.93 -14.34 11.79
N LEU A 61 5.78 -13.53 11.16
CA LEU A 61 7.14 -13.88 10.79
C LEU A 61 8.13 -13.13 11.69
N LEU A 62 8.78 -13.86 12.60
CA LEU A 62 9.69 -13.26 13.58
C LEU A 62 11.12 -13.10 13.06
N TYR A 63 11.56 -14.01 12.19
CA TYR A 63 12.91 -14.02 11.67
C TYR A 63 12.97 -14.69 10.30
N SER A 64 13.69 -14.07 9.38
CA SER A 64 14.17 -14.67 8.14
C SER A 64 15.62 -14.23 7.94
N LYS A 65 16.42 -15.06 7.25
CA LYS A 65 17.79 -14.70 6.90
C LYS A 65 17.76 -13.67 5.75
N ASP A 66 18.62 -12.66 5.81
CA ASP A 66 18.66 -11.57 4.81
C ASP A 66 18.88 -12.04 3.37
N SER A 67 19.52 -13.20 3.17
CA SER A 67 19.72 -13.80 1.84
C SER A 67 18.42 -14.27 1.16
N SER A 68 17.27 -14.11 1.80
CA SER A 68 15.96 -14.53 1.30
C SER A 68 15.05 -13.35 0.95
N ASP A 69 15.53 -12.10 1.06
CA ASP A 69 14.73 -10.92 0.71
C ASP A 69 14.82 -10.58 -0.79
N ILE A 70 13.70 -10.73 -1.49
CA ILE A 70 13.58 -10.41 -2.92
C ILE A 70 13.13 -8.97 -3.20
N THR A 71 12.80 -8.19 -2.15
CA THR A 71 12.27 -6.82 -2.25
C THR A 71 13.14 -5.89 -3.10
N PRO A 72 14.48 -5.88 -2.97
CA PRO A 72 15.31 -5.01 -3.80
C PRO A 72 15.19 -5.32 -5.31
N SER A 73 15.06 -6.60 -5.67
CA SER A 73 14.88 -6.99 -7.07
C SER A 73 13.52 -6.54 -7.59
N ILE A 74 12.45 -6.76 -6.81
CA ILE A 74 11.10 -6.34 -7.19
C ILE A 74 11.02 -4.82 -7.34
N LEU A 75 11.63 -4.05 -6.43
CA LEU A 75 11.68 -2.59 -6.50
C LEU A 75 12.42 -2.10 -7.74
N LYS A 76 13.50 -2.79 -8.13
CA LYS A 76 14.22 -2.47 -9.36
C LYS A 76 13.34 -2.68 -10.59
N ASP A 77 12.61 -3.79 -10.65
CA ASP A 77 11.76 -4.14 -11.78
C ASP A 77 10.51 -3.25 -11.86
N LEU A 78 9.91 -2.92 -10.71
CA LEU A 78 8.75 -2.03 -10.60
C LEU A 78 9.09 -0.60 -11.06
N ASN A 79 10.26 -0.09 -10.67
CA ASN A 79 10.65 1.29 -10.93
C ASN A 79 11.40 1.49 -12.26
N LYS A 80 11.55 0.46 -13.10
CA LYS A 80 12.34 0.52 -14.33
C LYS A 80 11.87 1.59 -15.32
N ASP A 81 10.58 1.88 -15.32
CA ASP A 81 9.92 2.87 -16.21
C ASP A 81 9.50 4.13 -15.43
N ALA A 82 10.01 4.32 -14.21
CA ALA A 82 9.66 5.46 -13.38
C ALA A 82 10.21 6.77 -13.98
N PRO A 83 9.43 7.87 -13.98
CA PRO A 83 9.92 9.17 -14.41
C PRO A 83 11.15 9.62 -13.63
N GLU A 84 12.09 10.31 -14.30
CA GLU A 84 13.24 10.90 -13.61
C GLU A 84 12.76 11.86 -12.50
N GLY A 85 13.25 11.62 -11.27
CA GLY A 85 12.89 12.41 -10.10
C GLY A 85 11.65 11.95 -9.32
N SER A 86 10.97 10.88 -9.74
CA SER A 86 9.84 10.32 -8.95
C SER A 86 10.26 9.36 -7.83
N LEU A 87 11.54 8.99 -7.78
CA LEU A 87 12.09 8.06 -6.79
C LEU A 87 12.58 8.82 -5.56
N ILE A 88 12.17 8.34 -4.39
CA ILE A 88 12.67 8.84 -3.11
C ILE A 88 14.01 8.15 -2.84
N LYS A 89 15.05 8.94 -2.55
CA LYS A 89 16.40 8.39 -2.32
C LYS A 89 16.48 7.76 -0.92
N GLU A 90 17.29 6.71 -0.77
CA GLU A 90 17.57 6.12 0.53
C GLU A 90 18.05 7.18 1.53
N GLY A 91 17.34 7.31 2.65
CA GLY A 91 17.60 8.30 3.70
C GLY A 91 16.67 9.51 3.69
N GLU A 92 15.90 9.73 2.61
CA GLU A 92 14.71 10.60 2.67
C GLU A 92 13.55 9.79 3.25
N GLU A 93 12.93 10.33 4.31
CA GLU A 93 11.73 9.77 4.89
C GLU A 93 10.65 9.73 3.81
N ALA A 94 10.14 8.54 3.47
CA ALA A 94 9.02 8.42 2.55
C ALA A 94 7.89 9.34 3.07
N PRO A 95 7.23 10.13 2.21
CA PRO A 95 6.10 10.92 2.64
C PRO A 95 5.13 9.95 3.27
N LYS A 96 4.77 10.23 4.53
CA LYS A 96 3.87 9.39 5.30
C LYS A 96 2.60 9.25 4.48
N LEU A 97 2.45 8.10 3.80
CA LEU A 97 1.24 7.77 3.08
C LEU A 97 0.20 7.48 4.17
N GLU A 98 -0.46 8.54 4.64
CA GLU A 98 -1.72 8.42 5.33
C GLU A 98 -2.72 7.90 4.31
N ILE A 99 -2.71 6.58 4.08
CA ILE A 99 -3.93 5.90 3.63
C ILE A 99 -4.99 6.33 4.63
N PRO A 100 -6.00 7.12 4.22
CA PRO A 100 -7.03 7.53 5.14
C PRO A 100 -7.62 6.22 5.66
N ALA A 101 -7.38 5.94 6.94
CA ALA A 101 -8.08 4.88 7.62
C ALA A 101 -9.54 5.10 7.27
N THR A 102 -10.16 4.09 6.65
CA THR A 102 -11.58 4.07 6.37
C THR A 102 -12.25 4.73 7.55
N THR A 103 -12.82 5.93 7.34
CA THR A 103 -13.45 6.68 8.42
C THR A 103 -14.35 5.68 9.12
N PRO A 104 -14.18 5.40 10.43
CA PRO A 104 -15.10 4.52 11.11
C PRO A 104 -16.48 5.12 10.85
N ALA A 105 -17.40 4.29 10.34
CA ALA A 105 -18.79 4.68 10.15
C ALA A 105 -19.23 5.47 11.39
N PRO A 106 -19.96 6.60 11.22
CA PRO A 106 -20.39 7.37 12.37
C PRO A 106 -21.09 6.41 13.32
N THR A 107 -20.47 6.20 14.49
CA THR A 107 -21.10 5.48 15.58
C THR A 107 -22.26 6.35 16.00
N GLY A 108 -23.44 6.03 15.48
CA GLY A 108 -24.70 6.59 15.95
C GLY A 108 -24.92 6.10 17.37
N ALA A 109 -24.41 6.87 18.33
CA ALA A 109 -24.87 6.85 19.70
C ALA A 109 -26.06 7.80 19.80
N GLY A 110 -27.18 7.32 20.38
CA GLY A 110 -28.26 8.19 20.85
C GLY A 110 -29.63 7.52 20.73
N ASN A 111 -30.11 7.04 21.88
CA ASN A 111 -31.45 6.53 22.16
C ASN A 111 -32.60 7.41 21.61
#